data_AF-A0A8S2GAH1-F1
#
_entry.id   AF-A0A8S2GAH1-F1
#
_cell.length_a   1.000
_cell.length_b   1.000
_cell.length_c   1.000
_cell.angle_alpha   90.00
_cell.angle_beta   90.00
_cell.angle_gamma   90.00
#
_symmetry.space_group_name_H-M   'P 1'
#
loop_
_entity.id
_entity.type
_entity.pdbx_description
1 polymer ?
#
loop_
_entity_poly.entity_id
_entity_poly.type
_entity_poly.pdbx_seq_one_letter_code
_entity_poly.pdbx_strand_id
1 'polypeptide(L)'
;TVLIHEDNKRLIYARLSGYGQNDSNSKLSLKAGHDINYLSISGVLSMLGRKNSKPHAPLNVIADFAGGGLLCAYAIMAALYNREQTGEGQILDLSLAEGSAYVSSWLYTSRDIPFVWFSEKQGENLLDGGAHFYDTYETKDGKYMA
;
A
#
# COMPACT_ATOMS: atom_id res chain seq x y z
N THR A 1 -13.85 21.84 -1.56
CA THR A 1 -14.74 20.68 -1.32
C THR A 1 -16.10 21.08 -0.79
N VAL A 2 -16.19 22.02 0.16
CA VAL A 2 -17.47 22.48 0.73
C VAL A 2 -18.45 22.98 -0.34
N LEU A 3 -18.02 23.84 -1.26
CA LEU A 3 -18.87 24.42 -2.31
C LEU A 3 -19.57 23.36 -3.19
N ILE A 4 -18.84 22.33 -3.63
CA ILE A 4 -19.40 21.29 -4.52
C ILE A 4 -20.35 20.34 -3.80
N HIS A 5 -20.15 20.14 -2.49
CA HIS A 5 -21.03 19.31 -1.66
C HIS A 5 -22.29 20.08 -1.21
N GLU A 6 -22.27 21.42 -1.24
CA GLU A 6 -23.47 22.24 -1.06
C GLU A 6 -24.42 22.09 -2.24
N ASP A 7 -23.91 22.07 -3.47
CA ASP A 7 -24.71 21.91 -4.69
C ASP A 7 -25.20 20.47 -4.93
N ASN A 8 -24.45 19.46 -4.47
CA ASN A 8 -24.83 18.05 -4.60
C ASN A 8 -24.51 17.27 -3.32
N LYS A 9 -25.51 17.18 -2.42
CA LYS A 9 -25.41 16.42 -1.16
C LYS A 9 -25.18 14.93 -1.35
N ARG A 10 -25.45 14.37 -2.54
CA ARG A 10 -25.27 12.95 -2.87
C ARG A 10 -23.88 12.62 -3.44
N LEU A 11 -23.02 13.61 -3.60
CA LEU A 11 -21.70 13.44 -4.22
C LEU A 11 -20.76 12.62 -3.35
N ILE A 12 -20.12 11.60 -3.94
CA ILE A 12 -18.94 10.96 -3.36
C ILE A 12 -17.72 11.68 -3.93
N TYR A 13 -17.00 12.42 -3.09
CA TYR A 13 -15.81 13.15 -3.50
C TYR A 13 -14.56 12.43 -3.00
N ALA A 14 -13.94 11.63 -3.86
CA ALA A 14 -12.73 10.89 -3.52
C ALA A 14 -11.47 11.70 -3.81
N ARG A 15 -10.62 11.87 -2.79
CA ARG A 15 -9.29 12.45 -2.89
C ARG A 15 -8.28 11.34 -2.64
N LEU A 16 -7.53 10.98 -3.66
CA LEU A 16 -6.42 10.04 -3.54
C LEU A 16 -5.10 10.82 -3.64
N SER A 17 -4.26 10.72 -2.63
CA SER A 17 -2.97 11.40 -2.59
C SER A 17 -1.90 10.52 -1.96
N GLY A 18 -0.64 10.92 -2.11
CA GLY A 18 0.52 10.21 -1.57
C GLY A 18 0.44 9.93 -0.07
N TYR A 19 0.25 11.00 0.69
CA TYR A 19 0.39 11.01 2.14
C TYR A 19 -0.93 11.29 2.88
N GLY A 20 -2.05 11.43 2.17
CA GLY A 20 -3.32 11.88 2.75
C GLY A 20 -3.38 13.41 2.93
N GLN A 21 -4.57 13.93 3.27
CA GLN A 21 -4.78 15.38 3.41
C GLN A 21 -4.65 15.85 4.86
N ASN A 22 -4.86 14.96 5.83
CA ASN A 22 -4.91 15.27 7.27
C ASN A 22 -3.63 14.90 8.03
N ASP A 23 -2.47 15.19 7.46
CA ASP A 23 -1.24 15.14 8.25
C ASP A 23 -1.10 16.42 9.08
N SER A 24 -1.79 16.48 10.22
CA SER A 24 -1.75 17.62 11.14
C SER A 24 -0.39 17.80 11.82
N ASN A 25 0.48 16.78 11.78
CA ASN A 25 1.78 16.76 12.45
C ASN A 25 2.98 16.75 11.50
N SER A 26 2.77 16.60 10.19
CA SER A 26 3.84 16.60 9.21
C SER A 26 3.44 17.30 7.90
N LYS A 27 4.39 18.07 7.36
CA LYS A 27 4.23 18.79 6.09
C LYS A 27 4.26 17.85 4.86
N LEU A 28 4.15 16.53 5.06
CA LEU A 28 4.21 15.54 3.98
C LEU A 28 3.03 15.66 3.00
N SER A 29 1.84 16.05 3.45
CA SER A 29 0.67 16.26 2.57
C SER A 29 0.92 17.28 1.45
N LEU A 30 1.90 18.18 1.62
CA LEU A 30 2.32 19.18 0.63
C LEU A 30 3.55 18.76 -0.20
N LYS A 31 4.11 17.57 0.05
CA LYS A 31 5.31 17.08 -0.64
C LYS A 31 4.95 16.25 -1.86
N ALA A 32 5.71 16.47 -2.93
CA ALA A 32 5.71 15.58 -4.08
C ALA A 32 6.33 14.23 -3.70
N GLY A 33 5.87 13.17 -4.36
CA GLY A 33 6.38 11.82 -4.24
C GLY A 33 5.85 10.95 -5.37
N HIS A 34 6.38 9.74 -5.45
CA HIS A 34 5.89 8.66 -6.27
C HIS A 34 5.75 7.39 -5.41
N ASP A 35 5.23 6.32 -6.00
CA ASP A 35 5.01 5.01 -5.36
C ASP A 35 6.11 4.65 -4.33
N ILE A 36 7.38 4.65 -4.75
CA ILE A 36 8.52 4.29 -3.89
C ILE A 36 8.62 5.14 -2.62
N ASN A 37 8.24 6.42 -2.67
CA ASN A 37 8.25 7.30 -1.50
C ASN A 37 7.13 6.93 -0.53
N TYR A 38 5.96 6.55 -1.03
CA TYR A 38 4.82 6.14 -0.21
C TYR A 38 5.10 4.77 0.42
N LEU A 39 5.71 3.85 -0.34
CA LEU A 39 6.19 2.57 0.20
C LEU A 39 7.23 2.77 1.31
N SER A 40 8.14 3.73 1.16
CA SER A 40 9.13 4.01 2.21
C SER A 40 8.50 4.46 3.52
N ILE A 41 7.45 5.29 3.47
CA ILE A 41 6.74 5.75 4.67
C ILE A 41 5.85 4.66 5.26
N SER A 42 5.24 3.83 4.41
CA SER A 42 4.42 2.70 4.86
C SER A 42 5.20 1.62 5.60
N GLY A 43 6.54 1.61 5.50
CA GLY A 43 7.45 0.60 6.05
C GLY A 43 7.73 -0.57 5.09
N VAL A 44 6.88 -0.82 4.10
CA VAL A 44 6.93 -2.07 3.32
C VAL A 44 8.17 -2.14 2.43
N LEU A 45 8.65 -0.98 1.94
CA LEU A 45 9.84 -0.95 1.08
C LEU A 45 11.04 -1.63 1.76
N SER A 46 11.20 -1.45 3.07
CA SER A 46 12.29 -2.05 3.85
C SER A 46 12.29 -3.58 3.86
N MET A 47 11.17 -4.20 3.48
CA MET A 47 10.98 -5.64 3.46
C MET A 47 11.16 -6.24 2.05
N LEU A 48 11.23 -5.41 1.01
CA LEU A 48 11.30 -5.85 -0.40
C LEU A 48 12.72 -5.80 -0.95
N GLY A 49 13.36 -6.96 -1.17
CA GLY A 49 14.75 -7.03 -1.61
C GLY A 49 15.45 -8.32 -1.20
N ARG A 50 16.62 -8.57 -1.80
CA ARG A 50 17.46 -9.73 -1.48
C ARG A 50 18.36 -9.45 -0.28
N LYS A 51 18.81 -10.51 0.37
CA LYS A 51 19.86 -10.45 1.40
C LYS A 51 21.06 -9.63 0.91
N ASN A 52 21.54 -8.73 1.76
CA ASN A 52 22.68 -7.83 1.49
C ASN A 52 22.51 -6.89 0.28
N SER A 53 21.29 -6.69 -0.21
CA SER A 53 20.98 -5.70 -1.24
C SER A 53 20.24 -4.51 -0.64
N LYS A 54 20.17 -3.40 -1.39
CA LYS A 54 19.29 -2.29 -1.03
C LYS A 54 17.82 -2.70 -1.25
N PRO A 55 16.87 -2.08 -0.54
CA PRO A 55 15.45 -2.20 -0.87
C PRO A 55 15.15 -1.98 -2.36
N HIS A 56 14.24 -2.77 -2.90
CA HIS A 56 13.82 -2.75 -4.29
C HIS A 56 12.30 -2.59 -4.39
N ALA A 57 11.86 -1.48 -4.99
CA ALA A 57 10.43 -1.25 -5.23
C ALA A 57 9.93 -2.16 -6.35
N PRO A 58 8.81 -2.87 -6.18
CA PRO A 58 8.24 -3.77 -7.18
C PRO A 58 7.45 -2.94 -8.21
N LEU A 59 8.17 -2.17 -9.03
CA LEU A 59 7.57 -1.17 -9.93
C LEU A 59 6.70 -0.20 -9.11
N ASN A 60 5.45 0.00 -9.51
CA ASN A 60 4.47 0.80 -8.79
C ASN A 60 3.20 0.01 -8.42
N VAL A 61 3.29 -1.31 -8.27
CA VAL A 61 2.10 -2.17 -8.07
C VAL A 61 1.50 -2.07 -6.67
N ILE A 62 2.31 -1.74 -5.66
CA ILE A 62 1.85 -1.73 -4.28
C ILE A 62 1.19 -0.41 -3.92
N ALA A 63 1.83 0.75 -4.11
CA ALA A 63 1.21 2.00 -3.70
C ALA A 63 0.20 2.46 -4.74
N ASP A 64 0.61 2.70 -5.99
CA ASP A 64 -0.28 3.31 -7.00
C ASP A 64 -1.53 2.45 -7.26
N PHE A 65 -1.37 1.12 -7.31
CA PHE A 65 -2.46 0.21 -7.64
C PHE A 65 -3.11 -0.44 -6.42
N ALA A 66 -2.43 -1.32 -5.69
CA ALA A 66 -3.07 -2.12 -4.63
C ALA A 66 -3.53 -1.26 -3.42
N GLY A 67 -2.63 -0.45 -2.87
CA GLY A 67 -2.90 0.45 -1.74
C GLY A 67 -3.61 1.75 -2.16
N GLY A 68 -3.55 2.11 -3.44
CA GLY A 68 -4.10 3.35 -3.97
C GLY A 68 -5.40 3.13 -4.74
N GLY A 69 -5.25 2.84 -6.03
CA GLY A 69 -6.37 2.73 -6.97
C GLY A 69 -7.45 1.73 -6.52
N LEU A 70 -7.05 0.53 -6.10
CA LEU A 70 -8.00 -0.51 -5.68
C LEU A 70 -8.73 -0.13 -4.39
N LEU A 71 -8.02 0.36 -3.37
CA LEU A 71 -8.65 0.83 -2.12
C LEU A 71 -9.54 2.07 -2.35
N CYS A 72 -9.15 2.98 -3.25
CA CYS A 72 -9.99 4.10 -3.65
C CYS A 72 -11.29 3.64 -4.31
N ALA A 73 -11.20 2.71 -5.26
CA ALA A 73 -12.37 2.13 -5.90
C ALA A 73 -13.28 1.42 -4.87
N TYR A 74 -12.69 0.64 -3.95
CA TYR A 74 -13.41 0.00 -2.87
C TYR A 74 -14.11 1.01 -1.94
N ALA A 75 -13.41 2.07 -1.53
CA ALA A 75 -13.97 3.11 -0.67
C ALA A 75 -15.12 3.86 -1.37
N ILE A 76 -15.00 4.13 -2.67
CA ILE A 76 -16.10 4.70 -3.46
C ILE A 76 -17.30 3.75 -3.46
N MET A 77 -17.11 2.45 -3.73
CA MET A 77 -18.20 1.48 -3.70
C MET A 77 -18.87 1.39 -2.31
N ALA A 78 -18.08 1.36 -1.23
CA ALA A 78 -18.59 1.36 0.13
C ALA A 78 -19.38 2.64 0.44
N ALA A 79 -18.89 3.79 -0.02
CA ALA A 79 -19.56 5.07 0.16
C ALA A 79 -20.87 5.16 -0.64
N LEU A 80 -20.89 4.61 -1.85
CA LEU A 80 -22.10 4.46 -2.66
C LEU A 80 -23.12 3.56 -1.97
N TYR A 81 -22.68 2.43 -1.41
CA TYR A 81 -23.54 1.53 -0.64
C TYR A 81 -24.12 2.23 0.59
N ASN A 82 -23.30 2.96 1.35
CA ASN A 82 -23.78 3.75 2.50
C ASN A 82 -24.81 4.80 2.07
N ARG A 83 -24.57 5.48 0.93
CA ARG A 83 -25.48 6.48 0.37
C ARG A 83 -26.86 5.92 0.01
N GLU A 84 -26.98 4.64 -0.34
CA GLU A 84 -28.29 4.01 -0.56
C GLU A 84 -29.12 3.92 0.72
N GLN A 85 -28.47 3.85 1.89
CA GLN A 85 -29.14 3.82 3.19
C GLN A 85 -29.38 5.22 3.75
N THR A 86 -28.41 6.12 3.58
CA THR A 86 -28.45 7.45 4.20
C THR A 86 -29.03 8.53 3.32
N GLY A 87 -29.03 8.34 2.00
CA GLY A 87 -29.35 9.38 1.03
C GLY A 87 -28.21 10.38 0.80
N GLU A 88 -27.14 10.35 1.59
CA GLU A 88 -26.09 11.37 1.65
C GLU A 88 -24.75 10.85 1.10
N GLY A 89 -24.05 11.74 0.39
CA GLY A 89 -22.68 11.52 -0.05
C GLY A 89 -21.66 11.75 1.07
N GLN A 90 -20.38 11.68 0.73
CA GLN A 90 -19.27 11.91 1.67
C GLN A 90 -17.97 12.23 0.93
N ILE A 91 -17.05 12.85 1.66
CA ILE A 91 -15.69 13.12 1.19
C ILE A 91 -14.80 11.97 1.65
N LEU A 92 -14.13 11.32 0.71
CA LEU A 92 -13.14 10.28 1.00
C LEU A 92 -11.74 10.90 0.92
N ASP A 93 -10.94 10.69 1.96
CA ASP A 93 -9.52 11.03 1.98
C ASP A 93 -8.72 9.73 2.02
N LEU A 94 -7.97 9.47 0.96
CA LEU A 94 -7.20 8.25 0.79
C LEU A 94 -5.72 8.57 0.62
N SER A 95 -4.90 7.83 1.35
CA SER A 95 -3.44 7.92 1.34
C SER A 95 -2.84 6.66 0.72
N LEU A 96 -1.99 6.84 -0.30
CA LEU A 96 -1.21 5.77 -0.91
C LEU A 96 -0.29 5.10 0.13
N ALA A 97 0.27 5.89 1.07
CA ALA A 97 1.11 5.37 2.15
C ALA A 97 0.32 4.52 3.16
N GLU A 98 -0.85 4.99 3.61
CA GLU A 98 -1.69 4.23 4.55
C GLU A 98 -2.27 2.99 3.88
N GLY A 99 -2.69 3.10 2.63
CA GLY A 99 -3.19 1.97 1.85
C GLY A 99 -2.12 0.91 1.62
N SER A 100 -0.88 1.32 1.34
CA SER A 100 0.27 0.40 1.24
C SER A 100 0.54 -0.30 2.57
N ALA A 101 0.43 0.40 3.69
CA ALA A 101 0.57 -0.20 5.02
C ALA A 101 -0.56 -1.21 5.30
N TYR A 102 -1.79 -0.91 4.89
CA TYR A 102 -2.95 -1.81 5.04
C TYR A 102 -2.79 -3.11 4.23
N VAL A 103 -2.48 -3.03 2.94
CA VAL A 103 -2.30 -4.24 2.11
C VAL A 103 -1.11 -5.07 2.57
N SER A 104 -0.16 -4.44 3.26
CA SER A 104 1.02 -5.08 3.85
C SER A 104 0.82 -5.45 5.33
N SER A 105 -0.39 -5.27 5.89
CA SER A 105 -0.63 -5.40 7.33
C SER A 105 -0.23 -6.76 7.89
N TRP A 106 -0.48 -7.84 7.14
CA TRP A 106 -0.07 -9.18 7.53
C TRP A 106 1.45 -9.30 7.72
N LEU A 107 2.26 -8.58 6.94
CA LEU A 107 3.73 -8.59 7.09
C LEU A 107 4.18 -7.99 8.43
N TYR A 108 3.40 -7.08 9.01
CA TYR A 108 3.67 -6.49 10.31
C TYR A 108 3.06 -7.30 11.45
N THR A 109 1.81 -7.75 11.30
CA THR A 109 1.09 -8.45 12.37
C THR A 109 1.52 -9.90 12.53
N SER A 110 2.18 -10.48 11.52
CA SER A 110 2.73 -11.84 11.59
C SER A 110 4.15 -11.90 12.17
N ARG A 111 4.77 -10.78 12.58
CA ARG A 111 6.19 -10.74 12.99
C ARG A 111 6.55 -11.68 14.13
N ASP A 112 5.60 -12.00 15.00
CA ASP A 112 5.81 -12.93 16.12
C ASP A 112 5.72 -14.41 15.71
N ILE A 113 5.47 -14.72 14.43
CA ILE A 113 5.37 -16.10 13.93
C ILE A 113 6.78 -16.63 13.56
N PRO A 114 7.40 -17.48 14.40
CA PRO A 114 8.84 -17.79 14.26
C PRO A 114 9.16 -18.63 13.03
N PHE A 115 8.16 -19.36 12.49
CA PHE A 115 8.35 -20.17 11.28
C PHE A 115 8.20 -19.35 9.98
N VAL A 116 7.75 -18.11 10.07
CA VAL A 116 7.68 -17.19 8.91
C VAL A 116 8.89 -16.26 8.95
N TRP A 117 9.18 -15.71 10.13
CA TRP A 117 10.22 -14.71 10.35
C TRP A 117 11.38 -15.34 11.13
N PHE A 118 12.29 -15.99 10.41
CA PHE A 118 13.48 -16.63 11.01
C PHE A 118 14.57 -15.61 11.37
N SER A 119 14.52 -14.41 10.77
CA SER A 119 15.53 -13.36 10.90
C SER A 119 14.89 -11.98 10.87
N GLU A 120 15.48 -11.03 11.60
CA GLU A 120 15.11 -9.61 11.50
C GLU A 120 15.54 -8.97 10.16
N LYS A 121 16.36 -9.68 9.38
CA LYS A 121 16.93 -9.16 8.14
C LYS A 121 16.07 -9.51 6.94
N GLN A 122 15.99 -8.56 6.01
CA GLN A 122 15.39 -8.73 4.70
C GLN A 122 16.09 -9.83 3.88
N GLY A 123 15.30 -10.65 3.19
CA GLY A 123 15.77 -11.70 2.29
C GLY A 123 16.29 -12.93 3.02
N GLU A 124 15.92 -13.11 4.29
CA GLU A 124 16.33 -14.22 5.16
C GLU A 124 15.14 -14.97 5.78
N ASN A 125 13.92 -14.71 5.30
CA ASN A 125 12.66 -15.21 5.83
C ASN A 125 11.93 -16.14 4.84
N LEU A 126 10.80 -16.70 5.29
CA LEU A 126 10.03 -17.68 4.53
C LEU A 126 9.53 -17.15 3.18
N LEU A 127 9.10 -15.89 3.12
CA LEU A 127 8.37 -15.32 1.97
C LEU A 127 9.10 -14.18 1.26
N ASP A 128 10.36 -13.90 1.63
CA ASP A 128 11.17 -12.82 1.04
C ASP A 128 12.39 -13.34 0.26
N GLY A 129 12.43 -14.64 -0.03
CA GLY A 129 13.51 -15.31 -0.76
C GLY A 129 14.63 -15.86 0.14
N GLY A 130 14.46 -15.88 1.47
CA GLY A 130 15.38 -16.56 2.38
C GLY A 130 15.19 -18.09 2.43
N ALA A 131 14.00 -18.59 2.12
CA ALA A 131 13.71 -20.02 2.07
C ALA A 131 13.94 -20.61 0.68
N HIS A 132 14.82 -21.60 0.58
CA HIS A 132 15.17 -22.27 -0.68
C HIS A 132 13.97 -22.86 -1.44
N PHE A 133 12.89 -23.26 -0.76
CA PHE A 133 11.69 -23.79 -1.42
C PHE A 133 10.65 -22.72 -1.79
N TYR A 134 10.93 -21.44 -1.52
CA TYR A 134 10.08 -20.31 -1.85
C TYR A 134 10.94 -19.21 -2.49
N ASP A 135 11.56 -19.57 -3.61
CA ASP A 135 12.46 -18.70 -4.36
C ASP A 135 12.51 -19.10 -5.85
N THR A 136 13.10 -18.24 -6.66
CA THR A 136 13.34 -18.47 -8.09
C THR A 136 14.74 -19.03 -8.36
N TYR A 137 14.84 -19.95 -9.32
CA TYR A 137 16.10 -20.60 -9.73
C TYR A 137 16.39 -20.43 -11.21
N GLU A 138 17.66 -20.21 -11.56
CA GLU A 138 18.10 -20.09 -12.95
C GLU A 138 18.10 -21.45 -13.66
N THR A 139 17.54 -21.50 -14.87
CA THR A 139 17.46 -22.69 -15.73
C THR A 139 18.61 -22.73 -16.72
N LYS A 140 18.80 -23.89 -17.39
CA LYS A 140 19.88 -24.07 -18.39
C LYS A 140 19.82 -23.08 -19.56
N ASP A 141 18.64 -22.55 -19.89
CA ASP A 141 18.45 -21.53 -20.93
C ASP A 141 18.60 -20.09 -20.41
N GLY A 142 19.10 -19.88 -19.19
CA GLY A 142 19.37 -18.56 -18.60
C GLY A 142 18.10 -17.80 -18.18
N LYS A 143 16.97 -18.49 -18.08
CA LYS A 143 15.70 -17.95 -17.55
C LYS A 143 15.53 -18.39 -16.10
N TYR A 144 14.39 -18.08 -15.50
CA TYR A 144 14.08 -18.41 -14.12
C TYR A 144 12.80 -19.24 -14.00
N MET A 145 12.82 -20.23 -13.11
CA MET A 145 11.64 -20.93 -12.61
C MET A 145 11.31 -20.43 -11.21
N ALA A 146 10.03 -20.26 -10.92
CA ALA A 146 9.49 -20.03 -9.59
C ALA A 146 8.74 -21.28 -9.12
#